data_AF-D4KYQ0-F1
#
_entry.id   AF-D4KYQ0-F1
#
_cell.length_a   1.000
_cell.length_b   1.000
_cell.length_c   1.000
_cell.angle_alpha   90.00
_cell.angle_beta   90.00
_cell.angle_gamma   90.00
#
_symmetry.space_group_name_H-M   'P 1'
#
loop_
_entity.id
_entity.type
_entity.pdbx_description
1 polymer ?
#
loop_
_entity_poly.entity_id
_entity_poly.type
_entity_poly.pdbx_seq_one_letter_code
_entity_poly.pdbx_strand_id
1 'polypeptide(L)'
;MIIKNALVYTEDHKFEKKDVRIEDERIAEIAENGQITATDEDVIDGEGMYAIPGLVDIHFHGAVGYDFCQASKEELLKIAEYEAKNGVLAICPATMSYNEEILGHVMDKAADYKEDTGADLVGINMEGPFINLKKSRGAESGIYYAGR
;
A
#
# COMPACT_ATOMS: atom_id res chain seq x y z
N MET A 1 -4.51 -21.74 -2.38
CA MET A 1 -3.43 -21.34 -3.34
C MET A 1 -2.11 -21.65 -2.67
N ILE A 2 -1.14 -22.14 -3.44
CA ILE A 2 0.19 -22.50 -2.92
C ILE A 2 1.27 -21.79 -3.74
N ILE A 3 2.20 -21.13 -3.07
CA ILE A 3 3.44 -20.63 -3.66
C ILE A 3 4.56 -21.59 -3.27
N LYS A 4 5.17 -22.28 -4.24
CA LYS A 4 6.25 -23.24 -4.00
C LYS A 4 7.61 -22.66 -4.34
N ASN A 5 8.66 -23.22 -3.76
CA ASN A 5 10.06 -22.99 -4.14
C ASN A 5 10.55 -21.53 -4.03
N ALA A 6 9.82 -20.66 -3.34
CA ALA A 6 10.20 -19.26 -3.20
C ALA A 6 11.25 -19.08 -2.11
N LEU A 7 12.10 -18.06 -2.26
CA LEU A 7 12.94 -17.54 -1.19
C LEU A 7 12.08 -16.66 -0.28
N VAL A 8 11.50 -17.26 0.77
CA VAL A 8 10.60 -16.58 1.71
C VAL A 8 11.40 -15.84 2.78
N TYR A 9 11.08 -14.57 3.01
CA TYR A 9 11.64 -13.80 4.12
C TYR A 9 11.02 -14.24 5.45
N THR A 10 11.85 -14.77 6.34
CA THR A 10 11.44 -15.36 7.61
C THR A 10 11.59 -14.39 8.79
N GLU A 11 11.04 -14.77 9.94
CA GLU A 11 11.18 -14.03 11.21
C GLU A 11 12.64 -13.90 11.67
N ASP A 12 13.51 -14.83 11.24
CA ASP A 12 14.95 -14.80 11.49
C ASP A 12 15.72 -13.82 10.58
N HIS A 13 14.99 -12.97 9.84
CA HIS A 13 15.53 -11.97 8.92
C HIS A 13 16.39 -12.55 7.79
N LYS A 14 16.03 -13.75 7.32
CA LYS A 14 16.73 -14.47 6.25
C LYS A 14 15.77 -14.93 5.18
N PHE A 15 16.30 -15.10 3.98
CA PHE A 15 15.62 -15.77 2.89
C PHE A 15 15.90 -17.26 2.93
N GLU A 16 14.83 -18.05 3.02
CA GLU A 16 14.90 -19.50 3.02
C GLU A 16 13.98 -20.06 1.94
N LYS A 17 14.42 -21.12 1.27
CA LYS A 17 13.58 -21.79 0.28
C LYS A 17 12.46 -22.54 1.00
N LYS A 18 11.21 -22.11 0.81
CA LYS A 18 10.03 -22.61 1.50
C LYS A 18 8.81 -22.63 0.58
N ASP A 19 7.74 -23.28 1.03
CA ASP A 19 6.44 -23.25 0.38
C ASP A 19 5.44 -22.50 1.28
N VAL A 20 4.53 -21.72 0.68
CA VAL A 20 3.52 -20.91 1.39
C VAL A 20 2.13 -21.33 0.93
N ARG A 21 1.25 -21.69 1.87
CA ARG A 21 -0.16 -21.97 1.60
C ARG A 21 -1.02 -20.80 2.01
N ILE A 22 -1.96 -20.44 1.14
CA ILE A 22 -2.92 -19.36 1.34
C ILE A 22 -4.33 -19.96 1.26
N GLU A 23 -5.11 -19.75 2.32
CA GLU A 23 -6.52 -20.16 2.46
C GLU A 23 -7.33 -18.97 2.97
N ASP A 24 -8.52 -18.73 2.41
CA ASP A 24 -9.43 -17.66 2.83
C ASP A 24 -8.74 -16.29 3.06
N GLU A 25 -7.93 -15.86 2.09
CA GLU A 25 -7.16 -14.60 2.10
C GLU A 25 -6.10 -14.48 3.21
N ARG A 26 -5.73 -15.61 3.84
CA ARG A 26 -4.75 -15.66 4.93
C ARG A 26 -3.62 -16.60 4.59
N ILE A 27 -2.43 -16.28 5.10
CA ILE A 27 -1.32 -17.24 5.15
C ILE A 27 -1.72 -18.34 6.15
N ALA A 28 -2.02 -19.52 5.63
CA ALA A 28 -2.43 -20.68 6.42
C ALA A 28 -1.22 -21.46 6.95
N GLU A 29 -0.16 -21.55 6.14
CA GLU A 29 1.03 -22.33 6.45
C GLU A 29 2.26 -21.77 5.70
N ILE A 30 3.41 -21.74 6.39
CA ILE A 30 4.72 -21.60 5.77
C ILE A 30 5.50 -22.86 6.11
N ALA A 31 5.71 -23.72 5.12
CA ALA A 31 6.28 -25.05 5.29
C ALA A 31 7.70 -25.14 4.71
N GLU A 32 8.46 -26.13 5.16
CA GLU A 32 9.71 -26.49 4.50
C GLU A 32 9.46 -26.85 3.03
N ASN A 33 10.43 -26.53 2.17
CA ASN A 33 10.27 -26.71 0.73
C ASN A 33 9.93 -28.17 0.36
N GLY A 34 8.89 -28.34 -0.46
CA GLY A 34 8.40 -29.63 -0.92
C GLY A 34 7.49 -30.37 0.08
N GLN A 35 7.20 -29.81 1.25
CA GLN A 35 6.30 -30.45 2.23
C GLN A 35 4.82 -30.26 1.89
N ILE A 36 4.44 -29.21 1.17
CA ILE A 36 3.05 -29.02 0.74
C ILE A 36 2.79 -29.93 -0.47
N THR A 37 2.12 -31.06 -0.22
CA THR A 37 1.83 -32.10 -1.23
C THR A 37 0.46 -31.99 -1.88
N ALA A 38 -0.40 -31.06 -1.41
CA ALA A 38 -1.73 -30.85 -1.97
C ALA A 38 -1.64 -30.48 -3.47
N THR A 39 -2.43 -31.18 -4.30
CA THR A 39 -2.44 -31.08 -5.76
C THR A 39 -3.66 -30.35 -6.32
N ASP A 40 -4.66 -30.13 -5.48
CA ASP A 40 -6.00 -29.72 -5.92
C ASP A 40 -6.18 -28.19 -5.84
N GLU A 41 -5.11 -27.47 -5.48
CA GLU A 41 -5.09 -26.01 -5.34
C GLU A 41 -4.28 -25.36 -6.47
N ASP A 42 -4.57 -24.08 -6.74
CA ASP A 42 -3.76 -23.27 -7.65
C ASP A 42 -2.32 -23.14 -7.13
N VAL A 43 -1.36 -23.58 -7.93
CA VAL A 43 0.08 -23.56 -7.61
C VAL A 43 0.81 -22.51 -8.43
N ILE A 44 1.58 -21.68 -7.74
CA ILE A 44 2.56 -20.75 -8.31
C ILE A 44 3.96 -21.32 -8.03
N ASP A 45 4.78 -21.47 -9.07
CA ASP A 45 6.19 -21.83 -8.92
C ASP A 45 7.03 -20.56 -8.77
N GLY A 46 7.53 -20.31 -7.56
CA GLY A 46 8.35 -19.17 -7.19
C GLY A 46 9.85 -19.45 -7.26
N GLU A 47 10.31 -20.49 -7.96
CA GLU A 47 11.74 -20.80 -8.09
C GLU A 47 12.55 -19.56 -8.52
N GLY A 48 13.59 -19.24 -7.74
CA GLY A 48 14.44 -18.08 -7.98
C GLY A 48 13.80 -16.72 -7.66
N MET A 49 12.54 -16.69 -7.23
CA MET A 49 11.84 -15.48 -6.80
C MET A 49 11.93 -15.28 -5.28
N TYR A 50 11.81 -14.02 -4.87
CA TYR A 50 11.74 -13.64 -3.47
C TYR A 50 10.28 -13.42 -3.07
N ALA A 51 9.90 -13.98 -1.93
CA ALA A 51 8.60 -13.75 -1.31
C ALA A 51 8.82 -12.94 -0.02
N ILE A 52 8.27 -11.73 -0.01
CA ILE A 52 8.26 -10.83 1.15
C ILE A 52 6.81 -10.51 1.52
N PRO A 53 6.54 -10.07 2.75
CA PRO A 53 5.28 -9.40 3.05
C PRO A 53 5.06 -8.23 2.08
N GLY A 54 3.80 -8.01 1.67
CA GLY A 54 3.45 -6.83 0.88
C GLY A 54 3.94 -5.56 1.55
N LEU A 55 4.50 -4.65 0.75
CA LEU A 55 5.01 -3.39 1.27
C LEU A 55 3.85 -2.49 1.70
N VAL A 56 4.15 -1.59 2.65
CA VAL A 56 3.23 -0.56 3.11
C VAL A 56 3.84 0.80 2.77
N ASP A 57 3.22 1.55 1.88
CA ASP A 57 3.65 2.92 1.59
C ASP A 57 2.89 3.90 2.48
N ILE A 58 3.60 4.45 3.45
CA ILE A 58 3.04 5.37 4.44
C ILE A 58 3.12 6.84 4.03
N HIS A 59 3.74 7.15 2.89
CA HIS A 59 3.97 8.54 2.47
C HIS A 59 4.21 8.64 0.95
N PHE A 60 3.15 8.99 0.22
CA PHE A 60 3.22 9.39 -1.18
C PHE A 60 2.03 10.29 -1.51
N HIS A 61 2.17 11.28 -2.40
CA HIS A 61 1.07 12.21 -2.71
C HIS A 61 0.16 11.72 -3.84
N GLY A 62 0.66 10.83 -4.69
CA GLY A 62 -0.04 10.41 -5.89
C GLY A 62 0.86 9.59 -6.81
N ALA A 63 0.25 8.93 -7.77
CA ALA A 63 0.93 8.07 -8.72
C ALA A 63 0.21 8.12 -10.08
N VAL A 64 0.91 7.67 -11.14
CA VAL A 64 0.36 7.52 -12.50
C VAL A 64 -0.40 8.74 -13.05
N GLY A 65 0.03 9.95 -12.64
CA GLY A 65 -0.54 11.22 -13.11
C GLY A 65 -1.73 11.73 -12.29
N TYR A 66 -2.10 11.05 -11.20
CA TYR A 66 -3.16 11.46 -10.29
C TYR A 66 -2.60 11.81 -8.92
N ASP A 67 -3.20 12.81 -8.27
CA ASP A 67 -2.86 13.30 -6.94
C ASP A 67 -3.98 12.91 -5.96
N PHE A 68 -3.64 12.41 -4.77
CA PHE A 68 -4.60 11.92 -3.78
C PHE A 68 -5.62 12.99 -3.36
N CYS A 69 -5.20 14.24 -3.16
CA CYS A 69 -6.10 15.31 -2.78
C CYS A 69 -7.10 15.64 -3.89
N GLN A 70 -6.71 15.46 -5.17
CA GLN A 70 -7.54 15.82 -6.33
C GLN A 70 -8.27 14.66 -6.99
N ALA A 71 -7.82 13.43 -6.77
CA ALA A 71 -8.30 12.24 -7.47
C ALA A 71 -9.80 12.01 -7.22
N SER A 72 -10.54 11.63 -8.24
CA SER A 72 -11.83 10.95 -8.11
C SER A 72 -11.64 9.53 -7.52
N LYS A 73 -12.74 8.83 -7.21
CA LYS A 73 -12.67 7.43 -6.75
C LYS A 73 -12.00 6.52 -7.79
N GLU A 74 -12.33 6.70 -9.07
CA GLU A 74 -11.72 5.94 -10.17
C GLU A 74 -10.22 6.20 -10.31
N GLU A 75 -9.79 7.45 -10.08
CA GLU A 75 -8.37 7.82 -10.14
C GLU A 75 -7.60 7.33 -8.90
N LEU A 76 -8.25 7.31 -7.72
CA LEU A 76 -7.70 6.69 -6.52
C LEU A 76 -7.51 5.18 -6.68
N LEU A 77 -8.44 4.50 -7.36
CA LEU A 77 -8.27 3.10 -7.72
C LEU A 77 -7.06 2.88 -8.63
N LYS A 78 -6.87 3.72 -9.65
CA LYS A 78 -5.67 3.62 -10.53
C LYS A 78 -4.36 3.83 -9.78
N ILE A 79 -4.36 4.72 -8.78
CA ILE A 79 -3.23 4.88 -7.86
C ILE A 79 -3.01 3.56 -7.10
N ALA A 80 -4.05 3.02 -6.45
CA ALA A 80 -3.95 1.80 -5.66
C ALA A 80 -3.53 0.57 -6.48
N GLU A 81 -4.02 0.42 -7.71
CA GLU A 81 -3.62 -0.65 -8.64
C GLU A 81 -2.16 -0.52 -9.05
N TYR A 82 -1.68 0.71 -9.27
CA TYR A 82 -0.28 0.95 -9.57
C TYR A 82 0.62 0.55 -8.38
N GLU A 83 0.26 0.94 -7.16
CA GLU A 83 0.99 0.58 -5.94
C GLU A 83 1.05 -0.95 -5.78
N ALA A 84 -0.09 -1.64 -5.90
CA ALA A 84 -0.16 -3.10 -5.82
C ALA A 84 0.70 -3.80 -6.86
N LYS A 85 0.73 -3.29 -8.10
CA LYS A 85 1.58 -3.81 -9.18
C LYS A 85 3.08 -3.69 -8.88
N ASN A 86 3.47 -2.74 -8.02
CA ASN A 86 4.85 -2.55 -7.57
C ASN A 86 5.15 -3.23 -6.22
N GLY A 87 4.24 -4.07 -5.71
CA GLY A 87 4.41 -4.83 -4.48
C GLY A 87 3.99 -4.09 -3.20
N VAL A 88 3.38 -2.90 -3.32
CA VAL A 88 2.79 -2.14 -2.21
C VAL A 88 1.34 -2.55 -2.06
N LEU A 89 1.01 -3.28 -1.00
CA LEU A 89 -0.33 -3.85 -0.80
C LEU A 89 -1.21 -3.04 0.17
N ALA A 90 -0.62 -2.09 0.90
CA ALA A 90 -1.36 -1.16 1.73
C ALA A 90 -0.76 0.25 1.64
N ILE A 91 -1.62 1.26 1.67
CA ILE A 91 -1.24 2.65 1.40
C ILE A 91 -1.85 3.63 2.40
N CYS A 92 -1.05 4.63 2.78
CA CYS A 92 -1.48 5.83 3.49
C CYS A 92 -1.04 7.08 2.70
N PRO A 93 -1.78 7.46 1.64
CA PRO A 93 -1.41 8.62 0.84
C PRO A 93 -1.34 9.90 1.68
N ALA A 94 -0.40 10.75 1.32
CA ALA A 94 -0.09 11.98 1.98
C ALA A 94 -0.92 13.14 1.41
N THR A 95 -1.62 13.86 2.28
CA THR A 95 -2.24 15.13 1.88
C THR A 95 -1.17 16.18 1.61
N MET A 96 -1.52 17.23 0.87
CA MET A 96 -0.79 18.49 0.93
C MET A 96 -1.44 19.41 1.97
N SER A 97 -0.73 20.43 2.42
CA SER A 97 -1.30 21.49 3.25
C SER A 97 -2.48 22.18 2.55
N TYR A 98 -3.70 22.00 3.06
CA TYR A 98 -4.91 22.68 2.62
C TYR A 98 -5.73 23.22 3.81
N ASN A 99 -6.81 23.97 3.54
CA ASN A 99 -7.74 24.35 4.59
C ASN A 99 -8.59 23.16 5.03
N GLU A 100 -9.26 23.32 6.17
CA GLU A 100 -10.11 22.29 6.76
C GLU A 100 -11.23 21.82 5.81
N GLU A 101 -11.83 22.73 5.04
CA GLU A 101 -12.90 22.38 4.09
C GLU A 101 -12.43 21.42 2.99
N ILE A 102 -11.30 21.74 2.35
CA ILE A 102 -10.69 20.88 1.33
C ILE A 102 -10.24 19.55 1.94
N LEU A 103 -9.56 19.59 3.09
CA LEU A 103 -9.11 18.38 3.75
C LEU A 103 -10.29 17.49 4.14
N GLY A 104 -11.38 18.07 4.65
CA GLY A 104 -12.62 17.35 4.96
C GLY A 104 -13.13 16.56 3.76
N HIS A 105 -13.22 17.18 2.58
CA HIS A 105 -13.62 16.49 1.36
C HIS A 105 -12.67 15.36 0.94
N VAL A 106 -11.35 15.54 1.14
CA VAL A 106 -10.38 14.48 0.88
C VAL A 106 -10.60 13.30 1.85
N MET A 107 -10.82 13.57 3.14
CA MET A 107 -11.08 12.54 4.15
C MET A 107 -12.39 11.80 3.87
N ASP A 108 -13.47 12.51 3.52
CA ASP A 108 -14.77 11.90 3.20
C ASP A 108 -14.64 10.95 2.01
N LYS A 109 -13.97 11.40 0.94
CA LYS A 109 -13.72 10.58 -0.26
C LYS A 109 -12.92 9.31 0.07
N ALA A 110 -11.90 9.44 0.93
CA ALA A 110 -11.06 8.32 1.34
C ALA A 110 -11.82 7.34 2.24
N ALA A 111 -12.66 7.83 3.15
CA ALA A 111 -13.52 6.99 3.99
C ALA A 111 -14.57 6.22 3.17
N ASP A 112 -15.04 6.83 2.09
CA ASP A 112 -16.00 6.25 1.14
C ASP A 112 -15.36 5.36 0.05
N TYR A 113 -14.04 5.21 0.07
CA TYR A 113 -13.31 4.37 -0.89
C TYR A 113 -13.37 2.90 -0.44
N LYS A 114 -13.96 2.05 -1.29
CA LYS A 114 -14.06 0.61 -1.09
C LYS A 114 -13.99 -0.04 -2.46
N GLU A 115 -12.89 -0.70 -2.76
CA GLU A 115 -12.67 -1.38 -4.02
C GLU A 115 -12.10 -2.77 -3.73
N ASP A 116 -12.44 -3.74 -4.57
CA ASP A 116 -12.02 -5.14 -4.40
C ASP A 116 -10.64 -5.42 -5.04
N THR A 117 -10.02 -4.40 -5.63
CA THR A 117 -8.72 -4.49 -6.32
C THR A 117 -7.77 -3.35 -5.95
N GLY A 118 -6.48 -3.58 -6.14
CA GLY A 118 -5.42 -2.63 -5.81
C GLY A 118 -4.93 -2.74 -4.36
N ALA A 119 -4.09 -1.79 -3.96
CA ALA A 119 -3.58 -1.69 -2.60
C ALA A 119 -4.68 -1.20 -1.64
N ASP A 120 -4.70 -1.73 -0.43
CA ASP A 120 -5.66 -1.33 0.59
C ASP A 120 -5.41 0.10 1.07
N LEU A 121 -6.41 0.96 0.97
CA LEU A 121 -6.37 2.29 1.59
C LEU A 121 -6.62 2.16 3.09
N VAL A 122 -5.54 2.03 3.86
CA VAL A 122 -5.59 1.74 5.31
C VAL A 122 -5.49 2.97 6.19
N GLY A 123 -5.23 4.14 5.60
CA GLY A 123 -5.13 5.39 6.33
C GLY A 123 -4.79 6.57 5.44
N ILE A 124 -4.53 7.71 6.09
CA ILE A 124 -4.13 8.96 5.45
C ILE A 124 -2.98 9.53 6.26
N ASN A 125 -1.87 9.84 5.58
CA ASN A 125 -0.79 10.59 6.20
C ASN A 125 -1.08 12.08 6.04
N MET A 126 -1.54 12.75 7.09
CA MET A 126 -1.87 14.17 7.00
C MET A 126 -0.58 15.02 7.07
N GLU A 127 0.08 15.22 5.94
CA GLU A 127 1.20 16.15 5.81
C GLU A 127 0.65 17.58 5.72
N GLY A 128 0.89 18.33 6.79
CA GLY A 128 0.28 19.63 7.01
C GLY A 128 -1.16 19.58 7.55
N PRO A 129 -1.84 20.73 7.67
CA PRO A 129 -1.32 22.09 7.47
C PRO A 129 -0.55 22.62 8.70
N PHE A 130 -0.44 21.85 9.78
CA PHE A 130 0.22 22.26 11.03
C PHE A 130 1.76 22.15 10.97
N ILE A 131 2.37 22.84 10.00
CA ILE A 131 3.81 22.80 9.73
C ILE A 131 4.56 24.03 10.26
N ASN A 132 5.88 23.91 10.43
CA ASN A 132 6.74 25.04 10.75
C ASN A 132 7.14 25.81 9.49
N LEU A 133 6.48 26.96 9.26
CA LEU A 133 6.70 27.82 8.09
C LEU A 133 8.16 28.22 7.85
N LYS A 134 9.00 28.31 8.88
CA LYS A 134 10.44 28.64 8.71
C LYS A 134 11.25 27.47 8.14
N LYS A 135 10.74 26.25 8.28
CA LYS A 135 11.33 25.01 7.78
C LYS A 135 10.63 24.47 6.54
N SER A 136 9.39 24.88 6.28
CA SER A 136 8.63 24.59 5.06
C SER A 136 9.29 25.25 3.85
N ARG A 137 10.26 24.54 3.26
CA ARG A 137 10.95 24.91 2.03
C ARG A 137 10.66 23.80 1.03
N GLY A 138 9.99 24.11 -0.09
CA GLY A 138 9.55 23.09 -1.06
C GLY A 138 8.18 23.43 -1.68
N ALA A 139 7.47 22.42 -2.19
CA ALA A 139 6.17 22.59 -2.86
C ALA A 139 5.09 23.24 -1.96
N GLU A 140 5.21 23.12 -0.64
CA GLU A 140 4.29 23.73 0.33
C GLU A 140 4.59 25.20 0.67
N SER A 141 5.67 25.79 0.13
CA SER A 141 6.17 27.13 0.51
C SER A 141 5.27 28.32 0.15
N GLY A 142 4.09 28.07 -0.42
CA GLY A 142 3.09 29.10 -0.77
C GLY A 142 1.65 28.77 -0.39
N ILE A 143 1.39 27.63 0.26
CA ILE A 143 0.03 27.24 0.63
C ILE A 143 -0.26 27.73 2.05
N TYR A 144 -0.87 28.92 2.13
CA TYR A 144 -1.16 29.60 3.39
C TYR A 144 -2.57 29.27 3.88
N TYR A 145 -2.67 28.57 5.01
CA TYR A 145 -3.85 28.58 5.86
C TYR A 145 -3.44 28.79 7.32
N ALA A 146 -3.00 30.01 7.61
CA ALA A 146 -2.95 30.48 8.99
C ALA A 146 -4.39 30.82 9.42
N GLY A 147 -5.13 29.83 9.90
CA GLY A 147 -6.38 30.04 10.61
C GLY A 147 -6.12 30.56 12.01
N ARG A 148 -6.09 31.89 12.17
CA ARG A 148 -6.84 32.66 13.18
C ARG A 148 -7.06 34.08 12.67
#